data_AF-A0A8N1SCH1-F1
#
_entry.id   AF-A0A8N1SCH1-F1
#
_cell.length_a   1.000
_cell.length_b   1.000
_cell.length_c   1.000
_cell.angle_alpha   90.00
_cell.angle_beta   90.00
_cell.angle_gamma   90.00
#
_symmetry.space_group_name_H-M   'P 1'
#
loop_
_entity.id
_entity.type
_entity.pdbx_description
1 polymer ?
#
loop_
_entity_poly.entity_id
_entity_poly.type
_entity_poly.pdbx_seq_one_letter_code
_entity_poly.pdbx_strand_id
1 'polypeptide(L)'
;MPVLRTRYDHRTGHSPNNPRQQLNEITPFLDGGLIYGTSKAWSDVLRTNASGILQANGKLASSYFDLYPDYNTVRLPMANPPPPIHHHQYVSRHYTESVTRYFKLGNPRGNENPFLLTFGIIWFRWHNFIATHIKRHNPDWSSDKIYNEARKWVIATQQNIVVNEWLPLWLGHKLPVYQGYNPNIDPQIEQFFNRPLFASDTLWSHQVCTCATTGGRIVPWNRIQLEHAIITGCHRILSMPI
;
A
#
# COMPACT_ATOMS: atom_id res chain seq x y z
N MET A 1 21.73 -18.64 0.78
CA MET A 1 20.90 -17.47 1.17
C MET A 1 20.06 -17.86 2.38
N PRO A 2 19.99 -17.03 3.43
CA PRO A 2 19.09 -17.29 4.56
C PRO A 2 17.63 -17.13 4.11
N VAL A 3 16.78 -18.10 4.48
CA VAL A 3 15.33 -18.07 4.19
C VAL A 3 14.59 -18.31 5.49
N LEU A 4 13.82 -17.32 5.93
CA LEU A 4 12.93 -17.44 7.08
C LEU A 4 11.60 -18.02 6.61
N ARG A 5 11.07 -19.00 7.36
CA ARG A 5 9.74 -19.55 7.10
C ARG A 5 8.68 -18.51 7.44
N THR A 6 7.64 -18.42 6.61
CA THR A 6 6.48 -17.57 6.88
C THR A 6 5.79 -17.95 8.19
N ARG A 7 5.14 -16.97 8.82
CA ARG A 7 4.27 -17.20 9.98
C ARG A 7 3.16 -18.18 9.61
N TYR A 8 2.77 -18.99 10.58
CA TYR A 8 1.77 -20.04 10.44
C TYR A 8 0.89 -20.09 11.68
N ASP A 9 -0.30 -20.66 11.56
CA ASP A 9 -1.18 -20.85 12.71
C ASP A 9 -0.55 -21.89 13.65
N HIS A 10 -0.26 -21.49 14.89
CA HIS A 10 0.33 -22.35 15.92
C HIS A 10 -0.58 -23.52 16.32
N ARG A 11 -1.86 -23.52 15.95
CA ARG A 11 -2.80 -24.62 16.14
C ARG A 11 -2.68 -25.70 15.05
N THR A 12 -1.92 -25.45 14.00
CA THR A 12 -1.77 -26.33 12.83
C THR A 12 -0.33 -26.83 12.68
N GLY A 13 -0.14 -27.91 11.93
CA GLY A 13 1.19 -28.45 11.61
C GLY A 13 1.80 -29.37 12.66
N HIS A 14 0.98 -29.94 13.54
CA HIS A 14 1.41 -30.90 14.58
C HIS A 14 1.20 -32.37 14.18
N SER A 15 0.46 -32.65 13.10
CA SER A 15 0.21 -34.02 12.63
C SER A 15 -0.09 -34.06 11.13
N PRO A 16 0.01 -35.22 10.46
CA PRO A 16 -0.35 -35.37 9.05
C PRO A 16 -1.80 -34.99 8.74
N ASN A 17 -2.72 -35.24 9.69
CA ASN A 17 -4.14 -34.91 9.55
C ASN A 17 -4.46 -33.43 9.84
N ASN A 18 -3.49 -32.65 10.31
CA ASN A 18 -3.60 -31.22 10.55
C ASN A 18 -2.36 -30.52 9.99
N PRO A 19 -2.21 -30.45 8.65
CA PRO A 19 -1.04 -29.88 8.02
C PRO A 19 -0.90 -28.40 8.38
N ARG A 20 0.33 -27.89 8.33
CA ARG A 20 0.64 -26.50 8.67
C ARG A 20 -0.06 -25.53 7.71
N GLN A 21 -0.78 -24.56 8.26
CA GLN A 21 -1.48 -23.52 7.52
C GLN A 21 -0.83 -22.14 7.76
N GLN A 22 -0.60 -21.40 6.68
CA GLN A 22 -0.01 -20.07 6.71
C GLN A 22 -1.08 -19.03 7.08
N LEU A 23 -0.67 -17.99 7.81
CA LEU A 23 -1.59 -16.92 8.19
C LEU A 23 -1.72 -15.88 7.07
N ASN A 24 -2.96 -15.45 6.83
CA ASN A 24 -3.24 -14.24 6.06
C ASN A 24 -3.34 -13.05 7.05
N GLU A 25 -2.44 -12.09 6.94
CA GLU A 25 -2.38 -10.90 7.81
C GLU A 25 -3.21 -9.72 7.27
N ILE A 26 -3.88 -9.90 6.12
CA ILE A 26 -4.76 -8.89 5.49
C ILE A 26 -6.18 -9.43 5.31
N THR A 27 -7.12 -8.50 5.16
CA THR A 27 -8.51 -8.84 4.84
C THR A 27 -8.58 -9.48 3.45
N PRO A 28 -9.43 -10.51 3.24
CA PRO A 28 -9.55 -11.16 1.95
C PRO A 28 -10.35 -10.33 0.92
N PHE A 29 -11.07 -9.31 1.39
CA PHE A 29 -11.88 -8.45 0.56
C PHE A 29 -11.05 -7.36 -0.13
N LEU A 30 -11.51 -6.92 -1.32
CA LEU A 30 -11.01 -5.71 -1.97
C LEU A 30 -11.59 -4.46 -1.28
N ASP A 31 -11.15 -4.17 -0.06
CA ASP A 31 -11.73 -3.17 0.86
C ASP A 31 -10.84 -1.92 1.07
N GLY A 32 -9.83 -1.75 0.21
CA GLY A 32 -8.87 -0.66 0.34
C GLY A 32 -7.92 -0.79 1.53
N GLY A 33 -7.73 -1.98 2.11
CA GLY A 33 -6.78 -2.20 3.21
C GLY A 33 -5.34 -1.76 2.90
N LEU A 34 -4.95 -1.77 1.63
CA LEU A 34 -3.66 -1.22 1.16
C LEU A 34 -3.53 0.30 1.38
N ILE A 35 -4.66 1.02 1.39
CA ILE A 35 -4.74 2.48 1.50
C ILE A 35 -4.98 2.87 2.96
N TYR A 36 -5.93 2.19 3.63
CA TYR A 36 -6.43 2.58 4.96
C TYR A 36 -5.86 1.75 6.12
N GLY A 37 -5.15 0.67 5.83
CA GLY A 37 -4.68 -0.29 6.83
C GLY A 37 -5.76 -1.30 7.21
N THR A 38 -5.35 -2.40 7.85
CA THR A 38 -6.22 -3.51 8.24
C THR A 38 -6.88 -3.32 9.61
N SER A 39 -6.37 -2.39 10.43
CA SER A 39 -6.89 -2.12 11.77
C SER A 39 -7.38 -0.69 11.91
N LYS A 40 -8.39 -0.49 12.77
CA LYS A 40 -8.92 0.85 13.06
C LYS A 40 -7.84 1.78 13.61
N ALA A 41 -7.01 1.29 14.53
CA ALA A 41 -5.89 2.04 15.10
C ALA A 41 -4.92 2.53 14.00
N TRP A 42 -4.63 1.69 13.00
CA TRP A 42 -3.80 2.10 11.86
C TRP A 42 -4.48 3.22 11.07
N SER A 43 -5.76 3.04 10.72
CA SER A 43 -6.53 4.02 9.95
C SER A 43 -6.66 5.38 10.66
N ASP A 44 -6.78 5.38 11.98
CA ASP A 44 -6.85 6.62 12.78
C ASP A 44 -5.50 7.35 12.78
N VAL A 45 -4.37 6.63 12.83
CA VAL A 45 -3.02 7.22 12.71
C VAL A 45 -2.77 7.82 11.33
N LEU A 46 -3.32 7.23 10.25
CA LEU A 46 -3.21 7.80 8.90
C LEU A 46 -3.91 9.17 8.78
N ARG A 47 -4.92 9.43 9.62
CA ARG A 47 -5.68 10.68 9.65
C ARG A 47 -5.08 11.73 10.59
N THR A 48 -4.24 11.32 11.52
CA THR A 48 -3.64 12.19 12.54
C THR A 48 -2.28 12.70 12.09
N ASN A 49 -2.03 14.01 12.16
CA ASN A 49 -0.75 14.60 11.77
C ASN A 49 0.39 14.32 12.77
N ALA A 50 1.60 14.75 12.44
CA ALA A 50 2.77 14.64 13.32
C ALA A 50 2.58 15.26 14.72
N SER A 51 1.73 16.28 14.85
CA SER A 51 1.40 16.95 16.12
C SER A 51 0.31 16.24 16.92
N GLY A 52 -0.22 15.11 16.44
CA GLY A 52 -1.28 14.37 17.12
C GLY A 52 -2.71 14.89 16.86
N ILE A 53 -2.87 15.82 15.91
CA ILE A 53 -4.17 16.43 15.57
C ILE A 53 -4.79 15.68 14.39
N LEU A 54 -6.06 15.29 14.54
CA LEU A 54 -6.85 14.68 13.48
C LEU A 54 -7.11 15.70 12.36
N GLN A 55 -6.87 15.30 11.11
CA GLN A 55 -7.15 16.17 9.98
C GLN A 55 -8.63 16.51 9.85
N ALA A 56 -8.88 17.78 9.51
CA ALA A 56 -10.22 18.28 9.26
C ALA A 56 -10.80 17.72 7.94
N ASN A 57 -12.13 17.82 7.80
CA ASN A 57 -12.86 17.50 6.57
C ASN A 57 -12.70 16.03 6.11
N GLY A 58 -12.39 15.12 7.04
CA GLY A 58 -12.26 13.70 6.75
C GLY A 58 -11.07 13.34 5.86
N LYS A 59 -10.07 14.22 5.73
CA LYS A 59 -8.84 13.97 4.96
C LYS A 59 -7.89 13.01 5.70
N LEU A 60 -6.98 12.41 4.94
CA LEU A 60 -5.77 11.78 5.46
C LEU A 60 -4.70 12.84 5.72
N ALA A 61 -3.83 12.59 6.71
CA ALA A 61 -2.74 13.50 7.06
C ALA A 61 -1.73 13.65 5.93
N SER A 62 -1.48 14.90 5.57
CA SER A 62 -0.65 15.31 4.44
C SER A 62 0.63 16.00 4.88
N SER A 63 1.63 15.96 4.01
CA SER A 63 2.85 16.78 4.03
C SER A 63 3.07 17.43 2.66
N TYR A 64 4.00 18.39 2.57
CA TYR A 64 4.37 19.12 1.34
C TYR A 64 3.15 19.61 0.52
N PHE A 65 2.51 20.67 1.00
CA PHE A 65 1.39 21.35 0.31
C PHE A 65 0.21 20.42 -0.07
N ASP A 66 -0.21 19.53 0.83
CA ASP A 66 -1.31 18.57 0.61
C ASP A 66 -1.07 17.51 -0.48
N LEU A 67 0.16 17.40 -1.02
CA LEU A 67 0.46 16.49 -2.15
C LEU A 67 0.90 15.09 -1.72
N TYR A 68 1.54 14.98 -0.55
CA TYR A 68 2.13 13.72 -0.08
C TYR A 68 1.50 13.28 1.25
N PRO A 69 1.49 11.98 1.57
CA PRO A 69 1.15 11.52 2.91
C PRO A 69 2.12 12.12 3.93
N ASP A 70 1.67 12.28 5.16
CA ASP A 70 2.52 12.71 6.26
C ASP A 70 3.53 11.61 6.66
N TYR A 71 4.62 11.99 7.32
CA TYR A 71 5.67 11.05 7.71
C TYR A 71 5.24 10.16 8.87
N ASN A 72 5.86 8.98 8.99
CA ASN A 72 5.57 8.02 10.03
C ASN A 72 6.22 8.39 11.37
N THR A 73 5.88 9.55 11.93
CA THR A 73 6.39 10.04 13.21
C THR A 73 5.96 9.15 14.39
N VAL A 74 4.77 8.54 14.30
CA VAL A 74 4.18 7.63 15.30
C VAL A 74 4.83 6.23 15.28
N ARG A 75 5.73 5.96 14.32
CA ARG A 75 6.44 4.67 14.18
C ARG A 75 5.50 3.47 14.02
N LEU A 76 4.50 3.58 13.14
CA LEU A 76 3.76 2.43 12.63
C LEU A 76 4.74 1.33 12.20
N PRO A 77 4.42 0.05 12.41
CA PRO A 77 5.33 -1.07 12.14
C PRO A 77 5.45 -1.35 10.64
N MET A 78 6.07 -0.41 9.92
CA MET A 78 6.35 -0.51 8.49
C MET A 78 7.53 -1.43 8.26
N ALA A 79 7.51 -2.15 7.14
CA ALA A 79 8.61 -3.04 6.75
C ALA A 79 9.87 -2.19 6.50
N ASN A 80 10.90 -2.44 7.28
CA ASN A 80 12.14 -1.67 7.27
C ASN A 80 13.37 -2.59 7.30
N PRO A 81 13.53 -3.49 6.32
CA PRO A 81 14.75 -4.28 6.23
C PRO A 81 15.93 -3.36 5.88
N PRO A 82 17.17 -3.75 6.23
CA PRO A 82 18.35 -3.02 5.83
C PRO A 82 18.44 -2.94 4.29
N PRO A 83 18.66 -1.75 3.72
CA PRO A 83 18.83 -1.57 2.28
C PRO A 83 19.90 -2.49 1.69
N PRO A 84 19.65 -3.14 0.54
CA PRO A 84 20.60 -4.09 -0.05
C PRO A 84 21.99 -3.49 -0.30
N ILE A 85 22.07 -2.26 -0.81
CA ILE A 85 23.32 -1.58 -1.17
C ILE A 85 24.28 -1.37 0.01
N HIS A 86 23.73 -1.14 1.20
CA HIS A 86 24.50 -0.87 2.42
C HIS A 86 24.29 -1.98 3.47
N HIS A 87 23.82 -3.16 3.05
CA HIS A 87 23.49 -4.27 3.94
C HIS A 87 24.65 -4.63 4.88
N HIS A 88 25.89 -4.65 4.36
CA HIS A 88 27.09 -4.94 5.16
C HIS A 88 27.32 -3.92 6.29
N GLN A 89 26.94 -2.65 6.11
CA GLN A 89 27.12 -1.58 7.10
C GLN A 89 26.10 -1.71 8.22
N TYR A 90 24.84 -2.00 7.88
CA TYR A 90 23.78 -2.21 8.87
C TYR A 90 24.00 -3.48 9.69
N VAL A 91 24.44 -4.56 9.04
CA VAL A 91 24.77 -5.82 9.74
C VAL A 91 25.96 -5.64 10.66
N SER A 92 27.05 -5.01 10.19
CA SER A 92 28.27 -4.82 11.01
C SER A 92 28.05 -3.88 12.19
N ARG A 93 27.18 -2.89 12.06
CA ARG A 93 26.88 -1.92 13.12
C ARG A 93 25.64 -2.29 13.96
N HIS A 94 25.01 -3.43 13.69
CA HIS A 94 23.83 -3.94 14.39
C HIS A 94 22.67 -2.92 14.57
N TYR A 95 22.41 -2.08 13.56
CA TYR A 95 21.28 -1.15 13.57
C TYR A 95 20.51 -1.14 12.24
N THR A 96 19.26 -0.69 12.30
CA THR A 96 18.42 -0.38 11.13
C THR A 96 18.11 1.12 11.09
N GLU A 97 17.89 1.67 9.89
CA GLU A 97 17.46 3.07 9.73
C GLU A 97 16.17 3.38 10.49
N SER A 98 15.95 4.66 10.82
CA SER A 98 14.70 5.06 11.45
C SER A 98 13.50 4.83 10.52
N VAL A 99 12.45 4.21 11.06
CA VAL A 99 11.15 4.02 10.37
C VAL A 99 10.45 5.36 10.10
N THR A 100 10.79 6.41 10.85
CA THR A 100 10.19 7.75 10.69
C THR A 100 10.47 8.39 9.33
N ARG A 101 11.46 7.89 8.58
CA ARG A 101 11.77 8.36 7.22
C ARG A 101 10.71 8.00 6.20
N TYR A 102 9.81 7.08 6.52
CA TYR A 102 8.79 6.61 5.59
C TYR A 102 7.54 7.47 5.63
N PHE A 103 6.87 7.58 4.49
CA PHE A 103 5.50 8.06 4.45
C PHE A 103 4.59 7.04 5.12
N LYS A 104 3.65 7.49 5.97
CA LYS A 104 2.68 6.59 6.57
C LYS A 104 1.63 6.20 5.53
N LEU A 105 1.46 4.90 5.32
CA LEU A 105 0.54 4.31 4.36
C LEU A 105 -0.21 3.16 5.03
N GLY A 106 -1.37 2.77 4.49
CA GLY A 106 -2.12 1.62 4.96
C GLY A 106 -1.34 0.31 4.84
N ASN A 107 -0.64 0.12 3.71
CA ASN A 107 0.23 -1.03 3.49
C ASN A 107 1.58 -0.86 4.24
N PRO A 108 1.95 -1.77 5.17
CA PRO A 108 3.25 -1.75 5.83
C PRO A 108 4.45 -1.83 4.88
N ARG A 109 4.26 -2.41 3.69
CA ARG A 109 5.28 -2.53 2.63
C ARG A 109 5.20 -1.41 1.58
N GLY A 110 4.33 -0.41 1.76
CA GLY A 110 4.09 0.64 0.75
C GLY A 110 5.33 1.47 0.36
N ASN A 111 6.38 1.48 1.19
CA ASN A 111 7.64 2.20 0.93
C ASN A 111 8.76 1.30 0.39
N GLU A 112 8.45 0.06 0.01
CA GLU A 112 9.46 -0.92 -0.43
C GLU A 112 10.16 -0.49 -1.72
N ASN A 113 9.41 0.00 -2.71
CA ASN A 113 9.96 0.48 -3.97
C ASN A 113 9.19 1.73 -4.44
N PRO A 114 9.77 2.57 -5.32
CA PRO A 114 9.16 3.84 -5.70
C PRO A 114 7.86 3.66 -6.50
N PHE A 115 7.69 2.56 -7.25
CA PHE A 115 6.45 2.30 -7.99
C PHE A 115 5.29 2.03 -7.03
N LEU A 116 5.49 1.15 -6.05
CA LEU A 116 4.51 0.85 -5.02
C LEU A 116 4.17 2.10 -4.19
N LEU A 117 5.20 2.91 -3.87
CA LEU A 117 5.00 4.17 -3.18
C LEU A 117 4.14 5.13 -4.01
N THR A 118 4.39 5.22 -5.32
CA THR A 118 3.63 6.07 -6.23
C THR A 118 2.14 5.67 -6.24
N PHE A 119 1.83 4.37 -6.30
CA PHE A 119 0.44 3.90 -6.17
C PHE A 119 -0.19 4.33 -4.84
N GLY A 120 0.53 4.18 -3.73
CA GLY A 120 0.06 4.64 -2.43
C GLY A 120 -0.26 6.14 -2.41
N ILE A 121 0.61 6.97 -3.01
CA ILE A 121 0.42 8.42 -3.11
C ILE A 121 -0.78 8.78 -4.01
N ILE A 122 -0.96 8.10 -5.14
CA ILE A 122 -2.11 8.34 -6.03
C ILE A 122 -3.42 8.09 -5.30
N TRP A 123 -3.53 6.96 -4.59
CA TRP A 123 -4.73 6.63 -3.82
C TRP A 123 -4.97 7.58 -2.64
N PHE A 124 -3.90 8.02 -1.97
CA PHE A 124 -3.97 9.05 -0.94
C PHE A 124 -4.52 10.38 -1.49
N ARG A 125 -3.99 10.85 -2.62
CA ARG A 125 -4.45 12.08 -3.28
C ARG A 125 -5.90 11.94 -3.73
N TRP A 126 -6.28 10.78 -4.26
CA TRP A 126 -7.65 10.48 -4.67
C TRP A 126 -8.62 10.54 -3.48
N HIS A 127 -8.27 9.96 -2.34
CA HIS A 127 -9.07 10.07 -1.12
C HIS A 127 -9.27 11.53 -0.70
N ASN A 128 -8.19 12.30 -0.61
CA ASN A 128 -8.27 13.71 -0.18
C ASN A 128 -9.07 14.58 -1.15
N PHE A 129 -8.99 14.29 -2.45
CA PHE A 129 -9.82 14.92 -3.47
C PHE A 129 -11.31 14.62 -3.26
N ILE A 130 -11.66 13.35 -3.08
CA ILE A 130 -13.05 12.92 -2.84
C ILE A 130 -13.58 13.48 -1.51
N ALA A 131 -12.80 13.42 -0.43
CA ALA A 131 -13.19 13.99 0.87
C ALA A 131 -13.51 15.50 0.75
N THR A 132 -12.68 16.24 0.01
CA THR A 132 -12.91 17.67 -0.26
C THR A 132 -14.17 17.88 -1.11
N HIS A 133 -14.43 17.02 -2.09
CA HIS A 133 -15.64 17.08 -2.91
C HIS A 133 -16.91 16.80 -2.08
N ILE A 134 -16.89 15.78 -1.23
CA ILE A 134 -18.01 15.41 -0.36
C ILE A 134 -18.28 16.52 0.66
N LYS A 135 -17.23 17.10 1.28
CA LYS A 135 -17.37 18.21 2.22
C LYS A 135 -18.04 19.43 1.59
N ARG A 136 -17.70 19.76 0.33
CA ARG A 136 -18.30 20.88 -0.39
C ARG A 136 -19.81 20.72 -0.60
N HIS A 137 -20.27 19.50 -0.88
CA HIS A 137 -21.70 19.21 -1.08
C HIS A 137 -22.44 18.96 0.22
N ASN A 138 -21.73 18.56 1.29
CA ASN A 138 -22.30 18.27 2.59
C ASN A 138 -21.54 19.03 3.70
N PRO A 139 -21.71 20.36 3.82
CA PRO A 139 -20.97 21.17 4.78
C PRO A 139 -21.22 20.77 6.23
N ASP A 140 -22.40 20.28 6.57
CA ASP A 140 -22.79 19.95 7.95
C ASP A 140 -22.32 18.57 8.41
N TRP A 141 -21.71 17.76 7.53
CA TRP A 141 -21.24 16.44 7.91
C TRP A 141 -19.98 16.51 8.78
N SER A 142 -19.92 15.60 9.75
CA SER A 142 -18.74 15.40 10.60
C SER A 142 -17.57 14.84 9.79
N SER A 143 -16.34 15.12 10.24
CA SER A 143 -15.12 14.62 9.61
C SER A 143 -15.09 13.10 9.50
N ASP A 144 -15.61 12.37 10.49
CA ASP A 144 -15.69 10.91 10.45
C ASP A 144 -16.68 10.40 9.40
N LYS A 145 -17.83 11.07 9.25
CA LYS A 145 -18.79 10.71 8.22
C LYS A 145 -18.19 10.93 6.83
N ILE A 146 -17.55 12.09 6.61
CA ILE A 146 -16.90 12.40 5.34
C ILE A 146 -15.79 11.41 5.03
N TYR A 147 -14.95 11.07 6.01
CA TYR A 147 -13.88 10.09 5.84
C TYR A 147 -14.42 8.73 5.40
N ASN A 148 -15.46 8.23 6.08
CA ASN A 148 -16.04 6.92 5.77
C ASN A 148 -16.75 6.91 4.40
N GLU A 149 -17.43 8.00 4.03
CA GLU A 149 -18.02 8.12 2.70
C GLU A 149 -16.94 8.21 1.61
N ALA A 150 -15.92 9.04 1.80
CA ALA A 150 -14.78 9.10 0.88
C ALA A 150 -14.09 7.74 0.74
N ARG A 151 -13.91 7.01 1.84
CA ARG A 151 -13.39 5.64 1.86
C ARG A 151 -14.24 4.70 1.00
N LYS A 152 -15.57 4.71 1.15
CA LYS A 152 -16.48 3.88 0.33
C LYS A 152 -16.32 4.16 -1.17
N TRP A 153 -16.29 5.43 -1.56
CA TRP A 153 -16.11 5.82 -2.96
C TRP A 153 -14.78 5.34 -3.53
N VAL A 154 -13.68 5.53 -2.80
CA VAL A 154 -12.35 5.08 -3.22
C VAL A 154 -12.29 3.56 -3.37
N ILE A 155 -12.89 2.81 -2.44
CA ILE A 155 -12.97 1.34 -2.52
C ILE A 155 -13.77 0.92 -3.75
N ALA A 156 -14.91 1.55 -4.01
CA ALA A 156 -15.71 1.27 -5.19
C ALA A 156 -14.95 1.57 -6.49
N THR A 157 -14.18 2.67 -6.54
CA THR A 157 -13.29 2.97 -7.68
C THR A 157 -12.25 1.87 -7.86
N GLN A 158 -11.60 1.43 -6.78
CA GLN A 158 -10.60 0.36 -6.81
C GLN A 158 -11.21 -0.96 -7.32
N GLN A 159 -12.36 -1.36 -6.77
CA GLN A 159 -13.07 -2.57 -7.20
C GLN A 159 -13.47 -2.50 -8.67
N ASN A 160 -13.97 -1.36 -9.14
CA ASN A 160 -14.33 -1.17 -10.54
C ASN A 160 -13.13 -1.34 -11.47
N ILE A 161 -12.00 -0.68 -11.17
CA ILE A 161 -10.78 -0.79 -11.97
C ILE A 161 -10.27 -2.24 -11.98
N VAL A 162 -10.22 -2.90 -10.82
CA VAL A 162 -9.72 -4.27 -10.72
C VAL A 162 -10.61 -5.25 -11.48
N VAL A 163 -11.92 -5.22 -11.26
CA VAL A 163 -12.87 -6.23 -11.76
C VAL A 163 -13.25 -6.00 -13.22
N ASN A 164 -13.42 -4.73 -13.64
CA ASN A 164 -13.94 -4.41 -14.97
C ASN A 164 -12.85 -4.06 -15.99
N GLU A 165 -11.68 -3.61 -15.55
CA GLU A 165 -10.60 -3.18 -16.45
C GLU A 165 -9.42 -4.15 -16.40
N TRP A 166 -8.80 -4.32 -15.23
CA TRP A 166 -7.56 -5.09 -15.11
C TRP A 166 -7.76 -6.60 -15.25
N LEU A 167 -8.70 -7.18 -14.50
CA LEU A 167 -8.88 -8.63 -14.44
C LEU A 167 -9.31 -9.25 -15.79
N PRO A 168 -10.22 -8.64 -16.59
CA PRO A 168 -10.57 -9.18 -17.90
C PRO A 168 -9.40 -9.14 -18.90
N LEU A 169 -8.55 -8.10 -18.83
CA LEU A 169 -7.34 -8.02 -19.65
C LEU A 169 -6.34 -9.13 -19.30
N TRP A 170 -6.21 -9.43 -18.01
CA TRP A 170 -5.34 -10.50 -17.53
C TRP A 170 -5.88 -11.91 -17.86
N LEU A 171 -7.18 -12.14 -17.69
CA LEU A 171 -7.85 -13.42 -17.99
C LEU A 171 -8.05 -13.66 -19.49
N GLY A 172 -7.98 -12.61 -20.32
CA GLY A 172 -8.29 -12.68 -21.75
C GLY A 172 -9.78 -12.81 -22.08
N HIS A 173 -10.66 -12.72 -21.08
CA HIS A 173 -12.11 -12.77 -21.25
C HIS A 173 -12.82 -12.01 -20.12
N LYS A 174 -14.08 -11.63 -20.36
CA LYS A 174 -14.89 -10.90 -19.37
C LYS A 174 -15.48 -11.85 -18.33
N LEU A 175 -15.60 -11.36 -17.10
CA LEU A 175 -16.31 -12.05 -16.04
C LEU A 175 -17.82 -12.13 -16.33
N PRO A 176 -18.51 -13.16 -15.81
CA PRO A 176 -19.97 -13.23 -15.88
C PRO A 176 -20.61 -12.07 -15.11
N VAL A 177 -21.85 -11.73 -15.49
CA VAL A 177 -22.62 -10.68 -14.82
C VAL A 177 -22.82 -11.05 -13.36
N TYR A 178 -22.51 -10.10 -12.46
CA TYR A 178 -22.68 -10.29 -11.03
C TYR A 178 -24.16 -10.50 -10.66
N GLN A 179 -24.47 -11.61 -10.01
CA GLN A 179 -25.85 -12.02 -9.66
C GLN A 179 -26.30 -11.55 -8.27
N GLY A 180 -25.47 -10.80 -7.55
CA GLY A 180 -25.73 -10.37 -6.18
C GLY A 180 -24.90 -11.13 -5.14
N TYR A 181 -24.99 -10.67 -3.89
CA TYR A 181 -24.22 -11.22 -2.78
C TYR A 181 -24.79 -12.58 -2.36
N ASN A 182 -23.93 -13.60 -2.31
CA ASN A 182 -24.28 -14.92 -1.79
C ASN A 182 -23.51 -15.18 -0.48
N PRO A 183 -24.20 -15.24 0.68
CA PRO A 183 -23.55 -15.44 1.98
C PRO A 183 -22.95 -16.85 2.16
N ASN A 184 -23.28 -17.80 1.29
CA ASN A 184 -22.78 -19.17 1.37
C ASN A 184 -21.40 -19.36 0.70
N ILE A 185 -20.87 -18.32 0.06
CA ILE A 185 -19.54 -18.35 -0.56
C ILE A 185 -18.51 -17.98 0.49
N ASP A 186 -17.48 -18.82 0.66
CA ASP A 186 -16.32 -18.48 1.48
C ASP A 186 -15.48 -17.40 0.77
N PRO A 187 -15.34 -16.19 1.35
CA PRO A 187 -14.55 -15.14 0.73
C PRO A 187 -13.05 -15.28 0.97
N GLN A 188 -12.58 -16.26 1.74
CA GLN A 188 -11.17 -16.40 2.08
C GLN A 188 -10.28 -16.64 0.86
N ILE A 189 -9.10 -16.01 0.88
CA ILE A 189 -8.08 -16.23 -0.14
C ILE A 189 -7.41 -17.58 0.15
N GLU A 190 -7.60 -18.55 -0.73
CA GLU A 190 -6.94 -19.85 -0.60
C GLU A 190 -5.41 -19.71 -0.67
N GLN A 191 -4.71 -20.57 0.07
CA GLN A 191 -3.24 -20.60 0.08
C GLN A 191 -2.62 -20.76 -1.33
N PHE A 192 -3.35 -21.37 -2.26
CA PHE A 192 -2.93 -21.48 -3.65
C PHE A 192 -2.69 -20.12 -4.32
N PHE A 193 -3.53 -19.12 -4.05
CA PHE A 193 -3.38 -17.76 -4.58
C PHE A 193 -2.16 -17.02 -4.02
N ASN A 194 -1.62 -17.48 -2.89
CA ASN A 194 -0.43 -16.91 -2.27
C ASN A 194 0.88 -17.58 -2.75
N ARG A 195 0.80 -18.47 -3.75
CA ARG A 195 1.99 -19.14 -4.33
C ARG A 195 2.62 -18.34 -5.48
N PRO A 196 3.91 -18.57 -5.79
CA PRO A 196 4.67 -17.79 -6.78
C PRO A 196 4.05 -17.72 -8.18
N LEU A 197 3.17 -18.65 -8.55
CA LEU A 197 2.48 -18.65 -9.85
C LEU A 197 1.65 -17.37 -10.09
N PHE A 198 1.08 -16.79 -9.04
CA PHE A 198 0.37 -15.49 -9.10
C PHE A 198 1.30 -14.29 -8.83
N ALA A 199 2.56 -14.54 -8.44
CA ALA A 199 3.61 -13.53 -8.32
C ALA A 199 4.43 -13.39 -9.64
N SER A 200 3.85 -13.80 -10.77
CA SER A 200 4.48 -13.73 -12.11
C SER A 200 4.92 -12.33 -12.51
N ASP A 201 4.41 -11.29 -11.84
CA ASP A 201 4.83 -9.89 -12.03
C ASP A 201 6.29 -9.64 -11.64
N THR A 202 6.92 -10.53 -10.86
CA THR A 202 8.38 -10.49 -10.63
C THR A 202 9.20 -10.70 -11.90
N LEU A 203 8.62 -11.25 -12.97
CA LEU A 203 9.27 -11.35 -14.29
C LEU A 203 9.15 -10.05 -15.10
N TRP A 204 8.23 -9.15 -14.75
CA TRP A 204 7.99 -7.88 -15.45
C TRP A 204 8.63 -6.68 -14.76
N SER A 205 9.23 -6.86 -13.58
CA SER A 205 9.96 -5.79 -12.89
C SER A 205 11.16 -5.35 -13.73
N HIS A 206 11.05 -4.20 -14.37
CA HIS A 206 12.16 -3.58 -15.09
C HIS A 206 13.21 -3.15 -14.09
N GLN A 207 14.45 -3.60 -14.20
CA GLN A 207 15.54 -3.33 -13.23
C GLN A 207 15.91 -1.85 -13.03
N VAL A 208 15.30 -0.93 -13.78
CA VAL A 208 15.61 0.51 -13.77
C VAL A 208 14.32 1.32 -13.63
N CYS A 209 14.25 2.14 -12.59
CA CYS A 209 13.25 3.20 -12.46
C CYS A 209 13.71 4.41 -13.28
N THR A 210 12.85 4.91 -14.17
CA THR A 210 13.17 6.08 -15.00
C THR A 210 12.17 7.20 -14.70
N CYS A 211 12.67 8.40 -14.41
CA CYS A 211 11.84 9.59 -14.27
C CYS A 211 11.71 10.31 -15.62
N ALA A 212 10.49 10.62 -16.04
CA ALA A 212 10.21 11.37 -17.27
C ALA A 212 9.50 12.70 -16.94
N THR A 213 9.82 13.75 -17.70
CA THR A 213 9.12 15.04 -17.60
C THR A 213 7.74 14.98 -18.25
N THR A 214 6.93 16.02 -18.06
CA THR A 214 5.57 16.17 -18.58
C THR A 214 5.44 16.04 -20.11
N GLY A 215 6.56 16.10 -20.85
CA GLY A 215 6.64 15.87 -22.29
C GLY A 215 7.21 14.50 -22.70
N GLY A 216 7.28 13.53 -21.79
CA GLY A 216 7.80 12.18 -22.05
C GLY A 216 9.33 12.10 -22.24
N ARG A 217 10.06 13.20 -22.03
CA ARG A 217 11.53 13.20 -22.09
C ARG A 217 12.09 12.65 -20.77
N ILE A 218 12.94 11.63 -20.89
CA ILE A 218 13.68 11.07 -19.76
C ILE A 218 14.63 12.13 -19.21
N VAL A 219 14.59 12.36 -17.89
CA VAL A 219 15.52 13.29 -17.22
C VAL A 219 16.93 12.69 -17.26
N PRO A 220 17.96 13.39 -17.80
CA PRO A 220 19.27 12.79 -18.10
C PRO A 220 20.00 12.15 -16.90
N TRP A 221 19.72 12.62 -15.68
CA TRP A 221 20.38 12.19 -14.44
C TRP A 221 19.59 11.16 -13.60
N ASN A 222 18.43 10.69 -14.07
CA ASN A 222 17.48 9.90 -13.24
C ASN A 222 17.23 8.47 -13.75
N ARG A 223 18.28 7.70 -14.05
CA ARG A 223 18.19 6.23 -14.09
C ARG A 223 18.67 5.69 -12.75
N ILE A 224 17.73 5.24 -11.93
CA ILE A 224 18.04 4.62 -10.64
C ILE A 224 17.80 3.12 -10.80
N GLN A 225 18.84 2.32 -10.58
CA GLN A 225 18.69 0.87 -10.50
C GLN A 225 17.75 0.52 -9.35
N LEU A 226 16.89 -0.48 -9.52
CA LEU A 226 15.89 -0.83 -8.51
C LEU A 226 16.53 -1.11 -7.15
N GLU A 227 17.70 -1.72 -7.11
CA GLU A 227 18.46 -1.98 -5.88
C GLU A 227 18.84 -0.71 -5.09
N HIS A 228 18.97 0.43 -5.78
CA HIS A 228 19.21 1.73 -5.16
C HIS A 228 17.91 2.41 -4.69
N ALA A 229 16.78 2.06 -5.31
CA ALA A 229 15.47 2.61 -4.98
C ALA A 229 14.68 1.74 -4.00
N ILE A 230 15.08 0.48 -3.77
CA ILE A 230 14.44 -0.38 -2.78
C ILE A 230 14.80 0.13 -1.39
N ILE A 231 13.80 0.65 -0.66
CA ILE A 231 13.84 0.91 0.79
C ILE A 231 14.77 2.07 1.21
N THR A 232 15.76 2.45 0.38
CA THR A 232 16.57 3.66 0.46
C THR A 232 15.85 4.85 -0.17
N GLY A 233 15.16 5.64 0.65
CA GLY A 233 14.83 7.02 0.29
C GLY A 233 13.87 7.20 -0.89
N CYS A 234 12.93 6.27 -1.14
CA CYS A 234 11.87 6.45 -2.15
C CYS A 234 11.18 7.82 -2.07
N HIS A 235 10.99 8.34 -0.86
CA HIS A 235 10.46 9.69 -0.63
C HIS A 235 11.38 10.78 -1.20
N ARG A 236 12.71 10.67 -1.03
CA ARG A 236 13.67 11.64 -1.58
C ARG A 236 13.64 11.66 -3.09
N ILE A 237 13.46 10.50 -3.74
CA ILE A 237 13.37 10.39 -5.21
C ILE A 237 12.13 11.12 -5.73
N LEU A 238 10.99 10.99 -5.04
CA LEU A 238 9.73 11.63 -5.45
C LEU A 238 9.61 13.09 -4.98
N SER A 239 10.35 13.50 -3.94
CA SER A 239 10.29 14.85 -3.36
C SER A 239 11.41 15.78 -3.84
N MET A 240 12.22 15.38 -4.84
CA MET A 240 13.21 16.29 -5.43
C MET A 240 12.48 17.39 -6.21
N PRO A 241 12.85 18.68 -6.04
CA PRO A 241 12.34 19.74 -6.90
C PRO A 241 12.79 19.47 -8.35
N ILE A 242 11.86 19.64 -9.30
CA ILE A 242 12.13 19.67 -10.74
C ILE A 242 12.65 21.06 -11.09
#